data_AF-A0A6N8H379-F1
#
_entry.id   AF-A0A6N8H379-F1
#
_cell.length_a   1.000
_cell.length_b   1.000
_cell.length_c   1.000
_cell.angle_alpha   90.00
_cell.angle_beta   90.00
_cell.angle_gamma   90.00
#
_symmetry.space_group_name_H-M   'P 1'
#
loop_
_entity.id
_entity.type
_entity.pdbx_description
1 polymer ?
#
loop_
_entity_poly.entity_id
_entity_poly.type
_entity_poly.pdbx_seq_one_letter_code
_entity_poly.pdbx_strand_id
1 'polypeptide(L)'
;MPALEVRTSRYSKQALLAQHYQELLQSHCVPDYLRLFKEISCKERQRKNSGKKLNLMNKDYYETAEKLLSEKFALALQTTPDVMREQLHTAALA
;
A
#
# COMPACT_ATOMS: atom_id res chain seq x y z
N MET A 1 11.66 -0.94 -41.65
CA MET A 1 10.64 -1.00 -40.58
C MET A 1 11.31 -1.64 -39.36
N PRO A 2 11.64 -0.92 -38.28
CA PRO A 2 12.15 -1.58 -37.09
C PRO A 2 10.97 -2.30 -36.41
N ALA A 3 11.15 -3.60 -36.17
CA ALA A 3 10.21 -4.40 -35.39
C ALA A 3 10.16 -3.83 -33.97
N LEU A 4 8.97 -3.43 -33.52
CA LEU A 4 8.70 -3.12 -32.12
C LEU A 4 8.84 -4.43 -31.33
N GLU A 5 10.06 -4.72 -30.85
CA GLU A 5 10.25 -5.76 -29.85
C GLU A 5 9.49 -5.34 -28.60
N VAL A 6 8.34 -5.98 -28.38
CA VAL A 6 7.63 -5.95 -27.11
C VAL A 6 8.58 -6.52 -26.09
N ARG A 7 9.32 -5.63 -25.40
CA ARG A 7 10.12 -5.97 -24.23
C ARG A 7 9.13 -6.47 -23.19
N THR A 8 8.89 -7.78 -23.17
CA THR A 8 8.23 -8.45 -22.06
C THR A 8 9.12 -8.23 -20.84
N SER A 9 8.81 -7.14 -20.13
CA SER A 9 9.32 -6.69 -18.85
C SER A 9 10.19 -7.74 -18.12
N ARG A 10 11.52 -7.59 -18.20
CA ARG A 10 12.52 -8.37 -17.43
C ARG A 10 12.54 -8.00 -15.94
N TYR A 11 11.40 -7.61 -15.38
CA TYR A 11 11.32 -7.12 -14.01
C TYR A 11 11.01 -8.27 -13.05
N SER A 12 11.73 -8.31 -11.93
CA SER A 12 11.46 -9.28 -10.86
C SER A 12 10.03 -9.06 -10.34
N LYS A 13 9.40 -10.11 -9.79
CA LYS A 13 8.06 -9.99 -9.17
C LYS A 13 7.99 -8.87 -8.12
N GLN A 14 9.11 -8.56 -7.46
CA GLN A 14 9.21 -7.46 -6.49
C GLN A 14 9.21 -6.09 -7.18
N ALA A 15 9.92 -5.94 -8.30
CA ALA A 15 9.93 -4.69 -9.04
C ALA A 15 8.55 -4.36 -9.65
N LEU A 16 7.83 -5.37 -10.15
CA LEU A 16 6.45 -5.18 -10.61
C LEU A 16 5.50 -4.77 -9.47
N LEU A 17 5.67 -5.35 -8.29
CA LEU A 17 4.90 -4.97 -7.10
C LEU A 17 5.21 -3.54 -6.63
N ALA A 18 6.49 -3.17 -6.61
CA ALA A 18 6.90 -1.81 -6.25
C ALA A 18 6.30 -0.78 -7.21
N GLN A 19 6.34 -1.06 -8.52
CA GLN A 19 5.73 -0.21 -9.52
C GLN A 19 4.21 -0.07 -9.29
N HIS A 20 3.52 -1.18 -9.06
CA HIS A 20 2.09 -1.15 -8.78
C HIS A 20 1.75 -0.31 -7.54
N TYR A 21 2.48 -0.48 -6.44
CA TYR A 21 2.26 0.32 -5.24
C TYR A 21 2.57 1.80 -5.44
N GLN A 22 3.62 2.10 -6.22
CA GLN A 22 3.97 3.46 -6.57
C GLN A 22 2.87 4.12 -7.43
N GLU A 23 2.30 3.41 -8.39
CA GLU A 23 1.17 3.90 -9.20
C GLU A 23 -0.04 4.24 -8.31
N LEU A 24 -0.37 3.39 -7.34
CA LEU A 24 -1.45 3.67 -6.37
C LEU A 24 -1.16 4.89 -5.50
N LEU A 25 0.09 5.07 -5.06
CA LEU A 25 0.50 6.25 -4.28
C LEU A 25 0.48 7.55 -5.10
N GLN A 26 0.87 7.47 -6.37
CA GLN A 26 0.90 8.62 -7.29
C GLN A 26 -0.49 9.03 -7.80
N SER A 27 -1.50 8.15 -7.67
CA SER A 27 -2.88 8.49 -8.02
C SER A 27 -3.43 9.65 -7.17
N HIS A 28 -2.86 9.91 -5.99
CA HIS A 28 -3.32 10.95 -5.07
C HIS A 28 -4.79 10.84 -4.62
N CYS A 29 -5.43 9.69 -4.88
CA CYS A 29 -6.81 9.41 -4.51
C CYS A 29 -6.88 8.53 -3.25
N VAL A 30 -7.80 8.88 -2.34
CA VAL A 30 -8.03 8.13 -1.09
C VAL A 30 -8.38 6.65 -1.34
N PRO A 31 -9.21 6.29 -2.34
CA PRO A 31 -9.52 4.89 -2.64
C PRO A 31 -8.30 4.05 -3.01
N ASP A 32 -7.33 4.64 -3.71
CA ASP A 32 -6.12 3.92 -4.12
C ASP A 32 -5.18 3.69 -2.94
N TYR A 33 -5.10 4.66 -2.03
CA TYR A 33 -4.38 4.51 -0.77
C TYR A 33 -5.01 3.42 0.11
N LEU A 34 -6.34 3.38 0.20
CA LEU A 34 -7.07 2.32 0.91
C LEU A 34 -6.84 0.95 0.28
N ARG A 35 -6.82 0.88 -1.06
CA ARG A 35 -6.53 -0.36 -1.78
C ARG A 35 -5.12 -0.87 -1.46
N LEU A 36 -4.12 0.02 -1.55
CA LEU A 36 -2.74 -0.30 -1.20
C LEU A 36 -2.61 -0.78 0.25
N PHE A 37 -3.20 -0.03 1.18
CA PHE A 37 -3.21 -0.34 2.60
C PHE A 37 -3.82 -1.73 2.87
N LYS A 38 -5.03 -2.00 2.33
CA LYS A 38 -5.72 -3.28 2.48
C LYS A 38 -4.94 -4.45 1.87
N GLU A 39 -4.33 -4.27 0.71
CA GLU A 39 -3.54 -5.30 0.05
C GLU A 39 -2.31 -5.69 0.88
N ILE A 40 -1.62 -4.71 1.45
CA ILE A 40 -0.46 -4.97 2.31
C ILE A 40 -0.89 -5.60 3.63
N SER A 41 -1.97 -5.13 4.29
CA SER A 41 -2.50 -5.76 5.51
C SER A 41 -2.90 -7.22 5.29
N CYS A 42 -3.51 -7.52 4.14
CA CYS A 42 -3.89 -8.90 3.80
C CYS A 42 -2.65 -9.78 3.60
N LYS A 43 -1.63 -9.27 2.88
CA LYS A 43 -0.33 -9.95 2.73
C LYS A 43 0.35 -10.14 4.08
N GLU A 44 0.28 -9.17 4.98
CA GLU A 44 0.80 -9.28 6.34
C GLU A 44 0.14 -10.39 7.12
N ARG A 45 -1.20 -10.43 7.13
CA ARG A 45 -1.99 -11.47 7.80
C ARG A 45 -1.64 -12.86 7.27
N GLN A 46 -1.55 -13.02 5.96
CA GLN A 46 -1.16 -14.28 5.32
C GLN A 46 0.27 -14.70 5.68
N ARG A 47 1.21 -13.75 5.69
CA ARG A 47 2.61 -14.00 6.07
C ARG A 47 2.74 -14.37 7.55
N LYS A 48 2.03 -13.66 8.43
CA LYS A 48 1.97 -13.93 9.87
C LYS A 48 1.43 -15.32 10.17
N ASN A 49 0.34 -15.73 9.49
CA ASN A 49 -0.21 -17.09 9.58
C ASN A 49 0.78 -18.16 9.10
N SER A 50 1.69 -17.79 8.20
CA SER A 50 2.75 -18.67 7.69
C SER A 50 4.06 -18.60 8.50
N GLY A 51 4.09 -17.86 9.62
CA GLY A 51 5.30 -17.64 10.44
C GLY A 51 6.38 -16.75 9.78
N LYS A 52 6.07 -16.08 8.67
CA LYS A 52 7.01 -15.25 7.91
C LYS A 52 6.76 -13.77 8.19
N LYS A 53 7.83 -12.97 8.25
CA LYS A 53 7.74 -11.50 8.34
C LYS A 53 7.44 -10.88 6.97
N LEU A 54 6.78 -9.72 7.00
CA LEU A 54 6.58 -8.87 5.83
C LEU A 54 7.94 -8.36 5.30
N ASN A 55 8.07 -8.22 3.99
CA ASN A 55 9.25 -7.61 3.37
C ASN A 55 9.36 -6.12 3.77
N LEU A 56 10.58 -5.59 3.88
CA LEU A 56 10.86 -4.18 4.21
C LEU A 56 10.12 -3.23 3.27
N MET A 57 10.20 -3.49 1.96
CA MET A 57 9.46 -2.72 0.94
C MET A 57 7.96 -2.60 1.27
N ASN A 58 7.30 -3.70 1.61
CA ASN A 58 5.87 -3.65 1.93
C ASN A 58 5.60 -2.82 3.20
N LYS A 59 6.53 -2.80 4.18
CA LYS A 59 6.39 -1.97 5.38
C LYS A 59 6.47 -0.49 5.03
N ASP A 60 7.45 -0.11 4.20
CA ASP A 60 7.65 1.28 3.80
C ASP A 60 6.41 1.83 3.06
N TYR A 61 5.84 1.04 2.14
CA TYR A 61 4.59 1.41 1.46
C TYR A 61 3.37 1.42 2.39
N TYR A 62 3.32 0.52 3.37
CA TYR A 62 2.25 0.48 4.36
C TYR A 62 2.24 1.73 5.23
N GLU A 63 3.39 2.08 5.84
CA GLU A 63 3.54 3.25 6.70
C GLU A 63 3.25 4.55 5.91
N THR A 64 3.67 4.61 4.64
CA THR A 64 3.37 5.76 3.77
C THR A 64 1.87 5.87 3.48
N ALA A 65 1.22 4.77 3.10
CA ALA A 65 -0.21 4.76 2.81
C ALA A 65 -1.04 5.10 4.06
N GLU A 66 -0.67 4.54 5.20
CA GLU A 66 -1.27 4.79 6.50
C GLU A 66 -1.18 6.27 6.89
N LYS A 67 0.01 6.88 6.77
CA LYS A 67 0.20 8.30 7.06
C LYS A 67 -0.68 9.17 6.18
N LEU A 68 -0.67 8.94 4.86
CA LEU A 68 -1.46 9.70 3.90
C LEU A 68 -2.97 9.56 4.13
N LEU A 69 -3.44 8.35 4.45
CA LEU A 69 -4.84 8.11 4.81
C LEU A 69 -5.20 8.83 6.10
N SER A 70 -4.36 8.72 7.13
CA SER A 70 -4.58 9.34 8.43
C SER A 70 -4.67 10.86 8.30
N GLU A 71 -3.76 11.49 7.54
CA GLU A 71 -3.78 12.94 7.28
C GLU A 71 -5.04 13.36 6.50
N LYS A 72 -5.41 12.61 5.44
CA LYS A 72 -6.59 12.94 4.63
C LYS A 72 -7.89 12.76 5.40
N PHE A 73 -8.03 11.69 6.18
CA PHE A 73 -9.21 11.48 7.01
C PHE A 73 -9.26 12.44 8.19
N ALA A 74 -8.13 12.75 8.81
CA ALA A 74 -8.04 13.77 9.86
C ALA A 74 -8.57 15.12 9.37
N LEU A 75 -8.17 15.52 8.16
CA LEU A 75 -8.65 16.75 7.53
C LEU A 75 -10.15 16.67 7.22
N ALA A 76 -10.62 15.57 6.62
CA ALA A 76 -12.02 15.42 6.22
C ALA A 76 -12.99 15.31 7.41
N LEU A 77 -12.56 14.67 8.50
CA LEU A 77 -13.37 14.38 9.69
C LEU A 77 -13.06 15.34 10.85
N GLN A 78 -12.22 16.37 10.63
CA GLN A 78 -11.84 17.38 11.63
C GLN A 78 -11.34 16.77 12.95
N THR A 79 -10.42 15.83 12.82
CA THR A 79 -9.87 14.99 13.88
C THR A 79 -8.35 14.97 13.78
N THR A 80 -7.68 14.38 14.77
CA THR A 80 -6.23 14.18 14.71
C THR A 80 -5.87 12.96 13.85
N PRO A 81 -4.71 13.00 13.15
CA PRO A 81 -4.21 11.86 12.40
C PRO A 81 -3.93 10.65 13.29
N ASP A 82 -3.57 10.85 14.56
CA ASP A 82 -3.36 9.74 15.51
C ASP A 82 -4.63 8.91 15.75
N VAL A 83 -5.79 9.57 15.93
CA VAL A 83 -7.07 8.87 16.10
C VAL A 83 -7.44 8.10 14.84
N MET A 84 -7.25 8.71 13.67
CA MET A 84 -7.53 8.05 12.38
C MET A 84 -6.59 6.87 12.12
N ARG A 85 -5.33 6.99 12.52
CA ARG A 85 -4.34 5.92 12.43
C ARG A 85 -4.79 4.70 13.23
N GLU A 86 -5.18 4.88 14.49
CA GLU A 86 -5.68 3.79 15.33
C GLU A 86 -6.96 3.14 14.77
N GLN A 87 -7.87 3.95 14.23
CA GLN A 87 -9.08 3.46 13.58
C GLN A 87 -8.76 2.65 12.31
N LEU A 88 -7.81 3.11 11.49
CA LEU A 88 -7.36 2.38 10.30
C LEU A 88 -6.73 1.03 10.66
N HIS A 89 -5.93 0.97 11.72
CA HIS A 89 -5.36 -0.28 12.22
C HIS A 89 -6.43 -1.24 12.71
N THR A 90 -7.39 -0.73 13.47
CA THR A 90 -8.52 -1.53 13.96
C THR A 90 -9.34 -2.09 12.80
N ALA A 91 -9.62 -1.27 11.79
CA ALA A 91 -10.34 -1.68 10.58
C ALA A 91 -9.53 -2.67 9.72
N ALA A 92 -8.20 -2.59 9.73
CA ALA A 92 -7.32 -3.54 9.05
C ALA A 92 -7.25 -4.91 9.74
N LEU A 93 -7.53 -4.96 11.05
CA LEU A 93 -7.50 -6.16 11.87
C LEU A 93 -8.86 -6.87 11.96
N ALA A 94 -9.96 -6.14 11.73
CA ALA A 94 -11.30 -6.71 11.54
C ALA A 94 -11.37 -7.66 10.32
#